data_AF-A0A1C6VE17-F1
#
_entry.id   AF-A0A1C6VE17-F1
#
_cell.length_a   1.000
_cell.length_b   1.000
_cell.length_c   1.000
_cell.angle_alpha   90.00
_cell.angle_beta   90.00
_cell.angle_gamma   90.00
#
_symmetry.space_group_name_H-M   'P 1'
#
loop_
_entity.id
_entity.type
_entity.pdbx_description
1 polymer ?
#
loop_
_entity_poly.entity_id
_entity_poly.type
_entity_poly.pdbx_seq_one_letter_code
_entity_poly.pdbx_strand_id
1 'polypeptide(L)'
;MTLFRFGGGPADWSTTTATISGVDNVARFKASSVLRCWAAREGDNRITDLADATGTPVTEIPVTASSLHPAGHWPEWFGPQPKLYVSVDDGPRVLMVTTDMPELAGQAQAQATQAAQLAQAAAGAAAELAAASSVPAHEERADPHPGYLTTSRGDTRYQRTTVTVGALAVPLEVVTLTTSPAVDASDIRQIWVAGRKTSWLNERGLPRAEQPEEEPWDAPLTLVIARNGTGRALLVQRRDAGSIRRDVGGIDARGRWVTSDQAWTPISTVDPGSTGAYAADTSDEVQTLAIRWDTNDLVRFGGRLSCTGITAGQALLQIPGPFVPLSRRLLAATTLGGDLVPVEAMPDGRLVARRTVPGPAILSVDDLTYVRITGQTGGEVGDGWTLTHAGSATPGTTSPLTITYAGVAGRLYVLVLARSTATDQYTGVTAGANTWTLRTAAPSSGSVGRRIEVWTCQATATFSSVVAAMSGGGIGYASLYEITGHNPSAPVDSAAVTSGIRSASLTPEAYLVTPSGPGRLVLAAVQANNNTTDQITPSAGWTTLPSASGGPKVVYRLDAPVEAQGPAWTLANSVGSGHALVALNPA
;
A
#
# COMPACT_ATOMS: atom_id res chain seq x y z
N MET A 1 28.57 -12.05 -13.76
CA MET A 1 27.40 -12.76 -13.23
C MET A 1 27.02 -12.06 -11.94
N THR A 2 25.77 -11.61 -11.82
CA THR A 2 25.32 -10.92 -10.61
C THR A 2 25.15 -11.96 -9.52
N LEU A 3 25.81 -11.73 -8.39
CA LEU A 3 25.73 -12.57 -7.21
C LEU A 3 24.97 -11.80 -6.14
N PHE A 4 23.97 -12.44 -5.54
CA PHE A 4 23.12 -11.87 -4.50
C PHE A 4 23.57 -12.40 -3.15
N ARG A 5 23.69 -11.52 -2.14
CA ARG A 5 24.10 -11.92 -0.79
C ARG A 5 22.96 -12.58 -0.03
N PHE A 6 23.26 -13.67 0.66
CA PHE A 6 22.36 -14.44 1.51
C PHE A 6 23.00 -14.64 2.89
N GLY A 7 22.17 -14.68 3.94
CA GLY A 7 22.64 -14.79 5.32
C GLY A 7 23.14 -13.47 5.92
N GLY A 8 23.47 -13.48 7.21
CA GLY A 8 24.04 -12.31 7.92
C GLY A 8 23.07 -11.56 8.85
N GLY A 9 21.81 -12.00 9.00
CA GLY A 9 20.82 -11.36 9.88
C GLY A 9 20.00 -12.34 10.74
N PRO A 10 19.48 -11.91 11.90
CA PRO A 10 18.66 -12.72 12.81
C PRO A 10 17.25 -13.04 12.26
N ALA A 11 16.88 -12.56 11.07
CA ALA A 11 15.55 -12.74 10.47
C ALA A 11 15.38 -14.06 9.67
N ASP A 12 16.45 -14.85 9.48
CA ASP A 12 16.45 -16.02 8.57
C ASP A 12 16.56 -17.36 9.32
N TRP A 13 15.49 -17.81 10.02
CA TRP A 13 15.52 -18.99 10.92
C TRP A 13 14.47 -20.06 10.54
N SER A 14 14.61 -21.37 10.86
CA SER A 14 15.22 -22.03 12.04
C SER A 14 15.68 -23.49 11.84
N THR A 15 16.54 -24.04 12.72
CA THR A 15 16.37 -25.32 13.47
C THR A 15 17.26 -25.34 14.73
N THR A 16 17.08 -26.31 15.66
CA THR A 16 17.65 -26.54 17.03
C THR A 16 18.00 -25.37 18.00
N THR A 17 17.53 -25.48 19.24
CA THR A 17 17.75 -24.51 20.34
C THR A 17 19.09 -24.72 21.06
N ALA A 18 19.85 -23.64 21.30
CA ALA A 18 21.05 -23.63 22.15
C ALA A 18 21.14 -22.36 23.02
N THR A 19 21.90 -22.42 24.11
CA THR A 19 22.18 -21.26 25.00
C THR A 19 23.46 -20.55 24.58
N ILE A 20 23.42 -19.21 24.50
CA ILE A 20 24.57 -18.37 24.11
C ILE A 20 24.64 -17.16 25.01
N SER A 21 25.81 -16.93 25.63
CA SER A 21 26.04 -15.75 26.48
C SER A 21 24.93 -15.51 27.53
N GLY A 22 24.37 -16.60 28.08
CA GLY A 22 23.29 -16.56 29.07
C GLY A 22 21.87 -16.42 28.51
N VAL A 23 21.69 -16.40 27.18
CA VAL A 23 20.37 -16.39 26.52
C VAL A 23 20.04 -17.80 26.03
N ASP A 24 19.00 -18.40 26.61
CA ASP A 24 18.50 -19.72 26.23
C ASP A 24 17.69 -19.69 24.92
N ASN A 25 17.60 -20.84 24.23
CA ASN A 25 16.72 -21.08 23.09
C ASN A 25 16.98 -20.26 21.82
N VAL A 26 18.24 -19.87 21.57
CA VAL A 26 18.64 -19.29 20.28
C VAL A 26 18.65 -20.41 19.23
N ALA A 27 17.89 -20.28 18.14
CA ALA A 27 17.86 -21.28 17.08
C ALA A 27 19.15 -21.23 16.24
N ARG A 28 19.72 -22.41 15.98
CA ARG A 28 20.98 -22.62 15.28
C ARG A 28 20.96 -23.95 14.54
N PHE A 29 21.54 -24.01 13.35
CA PHE A 29 21.80 -25.30 12.71
C PHE A 29 22.68 -26.16 13.62
N LYS A 30 22.51 -27.47 13.49
CA LYS A 30 23.48 -28.41 14.02
C LYS A 30 24.85 -28.02 13.45
N ALA A 31 25.85 -27.96 14.33
CA ALA A 31 27.22 -27.73 13.89
C ALA A 31 27.58 -28.77 12.80
N SER A 32 28.21 -28.30 11.73
CA SER A 32 28.58 -29.10 10.55
C SER A 32 27.42 -29.51 9.64
N SER A 33 26.22 -28.96 9.81
CA SER A 33 25.16 -29.07 8.79
C SER A 33 25.60 -28.44 7.48
N VAL A 34 25.07 -28.95 6.37
CA VAL A 34 25.39 -28.45 5.04
C VAL A 34 24.15 -27.92 4.34
N LEU A 35 24.25 -26.70 3.82
CA LEU A 35 23.18 -26.05 3.07
C LEU A 35 23.37 -26.34 1.57
N ARG A 36 22.30 -26.81 0.93
CA ARG A 36 22.23 -27.03 -0.52
C ARG A 36 21.15 -26.13 -1.11
N CYS A 37 21.46 -25.53 -2.25
CA CYS A 37 20.58 -24.58 -2.94
C CYS A 37 19.95 -25.21 -4.18
N TRP A 38 18.71 -24.83 -4.46
CA TRP A 38 17.88 -25.39 -5.53
C TRP A 38 17.10 -24.28 -6.24
N ALA A 39 16.89 -24.44 -7.54
CA ALA A 39 16.11 -23.47 -8.33
C ALA A 39 14.59 -23.55 -8.05
N ALA A 40 14.11 -24.68 -7.51
CA ALA A 40 12.70 -24.92 -7.25
C ALA A 40 12.48 -25.77 -5.98
N ARG A 41 11.25 -25.71 -5.43
CA ARG A 41 10.85 -26.48 -4.24
C ARG A 41 10.92 -28.00 -4.44
N GLU A 42 10.72 -28.46 -5.67
CA GLU A 42 10.75 -29.87 -6.07
C GLU A 42 11.63 -30.04 -7.32
N GLY A 43 12.10 -31.27 -7.56
CA GLY A 43 12.97 -31.61 -8.70
C GLY A 43 14.47 -31.53 -8.42
N ASP A 44 15.31 -32.00 -9.36
CA ASP A 44 16.74 -32.26 -9.11
C ASP A 44 17.68 -31.11 -9.55
N ASN A 45 17.13 -29.94 -9.89
CA ASN A 45 17.93 -28.82 -10.37
C ASN A 45 18.65 -28.08 -9.22
N ARG A 46 19.79 -28.63 -8.82
CA ARG A 46 20.65 -28.10 -7.77
C ARG A 46 21.52 -26.95 -8.30
N ILE A 47 21.60 -25.87 -7.52
CA ILE A 47 22.46 -24.72 -7.76
C ILE A 47 23.83 -25.01 -7.12
N THR A 48 24.90 -24.91 -7.92
CA THR A 48 26.29 -25.25 -7.50
C THR A 48 27.29 -24.12 -7.74
N ASP A 49 26.86 -23.07 -8.42
CA ASP A 49 27.57 -21.82 -8.69
C ASP A 49 27.37 -20.82 -7.55
N LEU A 50 27.73 -21.24 -6.33
CA LEU A 50 27.67 -20.42 -5.13
C LEU A 50 29.06 -19.84 -4.80
N ALA A 51 29.10 -18.83 -3.94
CA ALA A 51 30.35 -18.35 -3.36
C ALA A 51 30.20 -18.11 -1.84
N ASP A 52 31.27 -18.31 -1.07
CA ASP A 52 31.27 -18.02 0.37
C ASP A 52 31.34 -16.51 0.66
N ALA A 53 31.34 -16.13 1.94
CA ALA A 53 31.43 -14.73 2.38
C ALA A 53 32.66 -13.96 1.82
N THR A 54 33.72 -14.66 1.41
CA THR A 54 34.93 -14.07 0.84
C THR A 54 34.91 -14.00 -0.69
N GLY A 55 33.86 -14.53 -1.32
CA GLY A 55 33.73 -14.65 -2.77
C GLY A 55 34.41 -15.89 -3.35
N THR A 56 34.86 -16.83 -2.50
CA THR A 56 35.46 -18.08 -2.97
C THR A 56 34.36 -19.03 -3.47
N PRO A 57 34.49 -19.60 -4.69
CA PRO A 57 33.48 -20.52 -5.21
C PRO A 57 33.28 -21.75 -4.34
N VAL A 58 32.03 -22.11 -4.08
CA VAL A 58 31.62 -23.29 -3.30
C VAL A 58 30.41 -23.95 -3.92
N THR A 59 30.24 -25.27 -3.73
CA THR A 59 29.09 -26.02 -4.26
C THR A 59 28.03 -26.32 -3.20
N GLU A 60 28.39 -26.16 -1.92
CA GLU A 60 27.55 -26.30 -0.74
C GLU A 60 28.04 -25.29 0.31
N ILE A 61 27.16 -24.82 1.19
CA ILE A 61 27.54 -23.87 2.24
C ILE A 61 27.66 -24.62 3.57
N PRO A 62 28.88 -24.80 4.10
CA PRO A 62 29.07 -25.52 5.36
C PRO A 62 28.75 -24.60 6.56
N VAL A 63 27.88 -25.06 7.46
CA VAL A 63 27.60 -24.37 8.72
C VAL A 63 28.71 -24.69 9.72
N THR A 64 29.80 -23.95 9.62
CA THR A 64 31.01 -24.10 10.44
C THR A 64 31.20 -22.94 11.40
N ALA A 65 31.93 -23.16 12.50
CA ALA A 65 32.36 -22.08 13.37
C ALA A 65 33.44 -21.25 12.65
N SER A 66 33.33 -19.94 12.73
CA SER A 66 34.40 -19.02 12.33
C SER A 66 34.89 -18.21 13.54
N SER A 67 35.96 -17.44 13.37
CA SER A 67 36.45 -16.52 14.42
C SER A 67 35.44 -15.42 14.78
N LEU A 68 34.48 -15.14 13.89
CA LEU A 68 33.45 -14.10 14.06
C LEU A 68 32.08 -14.67 14.41
N HIS A 69 31.82 -15.94 14.12
CA HIS A 69 30.51 -16.56 14.33
C HIS A 69 30.63 -17.94 15.00
N PRO A 70 29.93 -18.17 16.12
CA PRO A 70 29.94 -19.47 16.81
C PRO A 70 29.31 -20.59 15.97
N ALA A 71 29.66 -21.84 16.28
CA ALA A 71 29.13 -23.03 15.61
C ALA A 71 27.57 -23.01 15.55
N GLY A 72 27.02 -23.31 14.37
CA GLY A 72 25.57 -23.30 14.13
C GLY A 72 25.01 -21.98 13.57
N HIS A 73 25.85 -20.97 13.38
CA HIS A 73 25.46 -19.71 12.73
C HIS A 73 25.38 -19.87 11.21
N TRP A 74 24.41 -19.20 10.58
CA TRP A 74 24.29 -19.16 9.12
C TRP A 74 25.43 -18.28 8.56
N PRO A 75 26.40 -18.82 7.80
CA PRO A 75 27.46 -18.00 7.24
C PRO A 75 26.88 -17.09 6.16
N GLU A 76 27.49 -15.94 5.93
CA GLU A 76 27.17 -15.17 4.73
C GLU A 76 27.69 -15.91 3.49
N TRP A 77 26.93 -15.85 2.40
CA TRP A 77 27.30 -16.44 1.12
C TRP A 77 26.57 -15.75 -0.02
N PHE A 78 26.90 -16.12 -1.26
CA PHE A 78 26.34 -15.52 -2.46
C PHE A 78 25.76 -16.56 -3.41
N GLY A 79 24.59 -16.26 -3.96
CA GLY A 79 23.89 -17.09 -4.93
C GLY A 79 23.64 -16.37 -6.25
N PRO A 80 23.40 -17.12 -7.34
CA PRO A 80 23.23 -16.55 -8.69
C PRO A 80 21.84 -15.97 -8.97
N GLN A 81 20.90 -16.18 -8.05
CA GLN A 81 19.50 -15.79 -8.18
C GLN A 81 19.07 -15.01 -6.94
N PRO A 82 18.14 -14.03 -7.06
CA PRO A 82 17.63 -13.27 -5.92
C PRO A 82 16.70 -14.09 -5.03
N LYS A 83 16.18 -15.21 -5.54
CA LYS A 83 15.37 -16.18 -4.82
C LYS A 83 15.85 -17.58 -5.13
N LEU A 84 15.90 -18.44 -4.11
CA LEU A 84 16.32 -19.83 -4.23
C LEU A 84 15.70 -20.66 -3.12
N TYR A 85 15.74 -21.97 -3.26
CA TYR A 85 15.28 -22.90 -2.22
C TYR A 85 16.48 -23.52 -1.52
N VAL A 86 16.53 -23.47 -0.19
CA VAL A 86 17.60 -24.07 0.61
C VAL A 86 17.10 -25.32 1.33
N SER A 87 17.86 -26.40 1.27
CA SER A 87 17.70 -27.58 2.12
C SER A 87 18.91 -27.73 3.05
N VAL A 88 18.66 -28.17 4.28
CA VAL A 88 19.69 -28.51 5.26
C VAL A 88 19.79 -30.01 5.34
N ASP A 89 20.97 -30.59 5.10
CA ASP A 89 21.22 -32.04 5.22
C ASP A 89 20.14 -32.89 4.50
N ASP A 90 19.76 -32.47 3.28
CA ASP A 90 18.70 -33.06 2.44
C ASP A 90 17.27 -33.03 3.02
N GLY A 91 17.03 -32.18 4.03
CA GLY A 91 15.70 -31.90 4.57
C GLY A 91 14.80 -31.09 3.64
N PRO A 92 13.58 -30.74 4.10
CA PRO A 92 12.63 -29.96 3.31
C PRO A 92 13.22 -28.64 2.81
N ARG A 93 12.88 -28.30 1.56
CA ARG A 93 13.33 -27.06 0.92
C ARG A 93 12.51 -25.86 1.38
N VAL A 94 13.19 -24.80 1.79
CA VAL A 94 12.60 -23.53 2.22
C VAL A 94 13.00 -22.43 1.25
N LEU A 95 12.06 -21.59 0.84
CA LEU A 95 12.33 -20.43 -0.01
C LEU A 95 13.14 -19.41 0.77
N MET A 96 14.26 -18.97 0.21
CA MET A 96 15.10 -17.88 0.68
C MET A 96 15.11 -16.78 -0.38
N VAL A 97 14.91 -15.54 0.06
CA VAL A 97 14.94 -14.34 -0.78
C VAL A 97 16.05 -13.45 -0.24
N THR A 98 16.90 -12.96 -1.14
CA THR A 98 18.00 -12.06 -0.75
C THR A 98 17.43 -10.75 -0.19
N THR A 99 18.09 -10.22 0.84
CA THR A 99 17.88 -8.84 1.32
C THR A 99 18.84 -7.86 0.65
N ASP A 100 19.78 -8.37 -0.14
CA ASP A 100 20.63 -7.56 -0.99
C ASP A 100 19.77 -7.05 -2.15
N MET A 101 19.53 -5.75 -2.20
CA MET A 101 18.61 -5.13 -3.16
C MET A 101 19.33 -4.32 -4.25
N PRO A 102 20.31 -4.87 -5.00
CA PRO A 102 20.98 -4.15 -6.07
C PRO A 102 20.00 -3.71 -7.17
N GLU A 103 18.90 -4.45 -7.38
CA GLU A 103 17.83 -4.04 -8.29
C GLU A 103 17.08 -2.79 -7.80
N LEU A 104 16.78 -2.67 -6.51
CA LEU A 104 16.13 -1.46 -5.98
C LEU A 104 17.09 -0.28 -5.91
N ALA A 105 18.37 -0.51 -5.67
CA ALA A 105 19.40 0.52 -5.82
C ALA A 105 19.49 1.00 -7.28
N GLY A 106 19.45 0.08 -8.24
CA GLY A 106 19.41 0.41 -9.68
C GLY A 106 18.13 1.15 -10.08
N GLN A 107 16.97 0.74 -9.58
CA GLN A 107 15.70 1.43 -9.79
C GLN A 107 15.70 2.83 -9.17
N ALA A 108 16.20 2.98 -7.93
CA ALA A 108 16.33 4.26 -7.26
C ALA A 108 17.30 5.19 -8.03
N GLN A 109 18.41 4.66 -8.55
CA GLN A 109 19.35 5.41 -9.37
C GLN A 109 18.74 5.84 -10.71
N ALA A 110 17.97 4.96 -11.36
CA ALA A 110 17.26 5.28 -12.60
C ALA A 110 16.18 6.36 -12.37
N GLN A 111 15.40 6.25 -11.28
CA GLN A 111 14.41 7.26 -10.88
C GLN A 111 15.06 8.59 -10.52
N ALA A 112 16.19 8.59 -9.80
CA ALA A 112 16.94 9.80 -9.48
C ALA A 112 17.47 10.49 -10.74
N THR A 113 17.97 9.71 -11.71
CA THR A 113 18.44 10.22 -13.01
C THR A 113 17.29 10.84 -13.81
N GLN A 114 16.14 10.15 -13.86
CA GLN A 114 14.94 10.66 -14.54
C GLN A 114 14.41 11.94 -13.87
N ALA A 115 14.38 12.00 -12.54
CA ALA A 115 13.98 13.20 -11.80
C ALA A 115 14.92 14.38 -12.08
N ALA A 116 16.24 14.15 -12.15
CA ALA A 116 17.20 15.18 -12.51
C ALA A 116 16.97 15.71 -13.93
N GLN A 117 16.69 14.83 -14.90
CA GLN A 117 16.37 15.22 -16.28
C GLN A 117 15.07 16.05 -16.36
N LEU A 118 14.02 15.64 -15.64
CA LEU A 118 12.76 16.38 -15.58
C LEU A 118 12.93 17.76 -14.92
N ALA A 119 13.73 17.85 -13.85
CA ALA A 119 14.05 19.12 -13.19
C ALA A 119 14.81 20.06 -14.12
N GLN A 120 15.78 19.54 -14.89
CA GLN A 120 16.53 20.33 -15.87
C GLN A 120 15.66 20.80 -17.02
N ALA A 121 14.73 19.96 -17.52
CA ALA A 121 13.76 20.34 -18.54
C ALA A 121 12.79 21.42 -18.03
N ALA A 122 12.31 21.31 -16.79
CA ALA A 122 11.45 22.31 -16.16
C ALA A 122 12.17 23.65 -15.97
N ALA A 123 13.44 23.63 -15.55
CA ALA A 123 14.27 24.82 -15.44
C ALA A 123 14.49 25.50 -16.81
N GLY A 124 14.70 24.72 -17.87
CA GLY A 124 14.78 25.22 -19.25
C GLY A 124 13.48 25.90 -19.71
N ALA A 125 12.34 25.26 -19.49
CA ALA A 125 11.03 25.82 -19.83
C ALA A 125 10.72 27.11 -19.04
N ALA A 126 11.10 27.17 -17.76
CA ALA A 126 10.95 28.37 -16.94
C ALA A 126 11.84 29.53 -17.44
N ALA A 127 13.08 29.23 -17.87
CA ALA A 127 13.97 30.22 -18.46
C ALA A 127 13.44 30.75 -19.81
N GLU A 128 12.89 29.87 -20.64
CA GLU A 128 12.25 30.25 -21.91
C GLU A 128 11.00 31.12 -21.67
N LEU A 129 10.16 30.77 -20.69
CA LEU A 129 9.00 31.57 -20.30
C LEU A 129 9.40 32.95 -19.73
N ALA A 130 10.49 33.02 -18.96
CA ALA A 130 11.03 34.27 -18.46
C ALA A 130 11.58 35.15 -19.59
N ALA A 131 12.29 34.56 -20.56
CA ALA A 131 12.79 35.23 -21.75
C ALA A 131 11.66 35.68 -22.70
N ALA A 132 10.57 34.91 -22.78
CA ALA A 132 9.36 35.24 -23.52
C ALA A 132 8.40 36.15 -22.75
N SER A 133 8.71 36.52 -21.50
CA SER A 133 7.86 37.42 -20.72
C SER A 133 7.80 38.78 -21.40
N SER A 134 6.65 39.44 -21.29
CA SER A 134 6.42 40.76 -21.87
C SER A 134 7.22 41.87 -21.19
N VAL A 135 8.03 41.57 -20.16
CA VAL A 135 8.73 42.59 -19.35
C VAL A 135 9.77 43.36 -20.16
N PRO A 136 10.74 42.74 -20.88
CA PRO A 136 11.71 43.51 -21.67
C PRO A 136 11.03 44.33 -22.77
N ALA A 137 10.05 43.76 -23.46
CA ALA A 137 9.28 44.46 -24.49
C ALA A 137 8.43 45.63 -23.93
N HIS A 138 8.06 45.56 -22.64
CA HIS A 138 7.33 46.61 -21.95
C HIS A 138 8.27 47.68 -21.36
N GLU A 139 9.49 47.31 -20.97
CA GLU A 139 10.55 48.24 -20.52
C GLU A 139 11.17 49.02 -21.69
N GLU A 140 11.21 48.44 -22.90
CA GLU A 140 11.72 49.10 -24.11
C GLU A 140 10.72 50.06 -24.76
N ARG A 141 9.43 50.00 -24.39
CA ARG A 141 8.41 50.93 -24.90
C ARG A 141 8.45 52.25 -24.13
N ALA A 142 8.41 53.36 -24.87
CA ALA A 142 8.27 54.68 -24.28
C ALA A 142 7.04 54.74 -23.36
N ASP A 143 7.24 55.21 -22.12
CA ASP A 143 6.19 55.29 -21.11
C ASP A 143 4.98 56.09 -21.66
N PRO A 144 3.80 55.46 -21.83
CA PRO A 144 2.61 56.15 -22.32
C PRO A 144 2.01 57.14 -21.31
N HIS A 145 2.56 57.21 -20.09
CA HIS A 145 2.06 58.03 -18.98
C HIS A 145 3.13 58.96 -18.39
N PRO A 146 3.69 59.91 -19.17
CA PRO A 146 4.80 60.76 -18.73
C PRO A 146 4.56 61.60 -17.46
N GLY A 147 3.32 61.68 -16.96
CA GLY A 147 2.94 62.43 -15.75
C GLY A 147 2.69 61.61 -14.47
N TYR A 148 2.71 60.28 -14.51
CA TYR A 148 2.28 59.46 -13.35
C TYR A 148 3.42 58.86 -12.52
N LEU A 149 4.67 58.91 -12.97
CA LEU A 149 5.80 58.27 -12.30
C LEU A 149 7.03 59.18 -12.22
N THR A 150 6.95 60.30 -11.49
CA THR A 150 8.19 60.81 -10.87
C THR A 150 8.53 59.89 -9.70
N THR A 151 9.78 59.46 -9.56
CA THR A 151 10.26 58.58 -8.47
C THR A 151 9.75 59.04 -7.10
N SER A 152 9.76 60.36 -6.86
CA SER A 152 9.22 61.01 -5.66
C SER A 152 7.74 60.65 -5.36
N ARG A 153 6.88 60.53 -6.38
CA ARG A 153 5.45 60.23 -6.22
C ARG A 153 5.19 58.75 -5.95
N GLY A 154 6.06 57.86 -6.46
CA GLY A 154 6.05 56.42 -6.18
C GLY A 154 6.50 56.10 -4.75
N ASP A 155 7.61 56.73 -4.32
CA ASP A 155 8.18 56.55 -2.97
C ASP A 155 7.25 57.03 -1.85
N THR A 156 6.38 58.01 -2.14
CA THR A 156 5.41 58.52 -1.16
C THR A 156 4.17 57.61 -1.03
N ARG A 157 3.86 56.79 -2.04
CA ARG A 157 2.67 55.91 -2.04
C ARG A 157 2.97 54.46 -1.66
N TYR A 158 4.20 54.01 -1.86
CA TYR A 158 4.64 52.65 -1.54
C TYR A 158 5.88 52.72 -0.66
N GLN A 159 5.71 52.50 0.65
CA GLN A 159 6.85 52.25 1.53
C GLN A 159 7.59 50.99 1.03
N ARG A 160 8.88 51.13 0.72
CA ARG A 160 9.76 49.99 0.46
C ARG A 160 9.84 49.13 1.71
N THR A 161 9.11 48.00 1.72
CA THR A 161 9.38 46.90 2.65
C THR A 161 10.66 46.21 2.19
N THR A 162 11.77 46.55 2.83
CA THR A 162 13.03 45.79 2.74
C THR A 162 12.85 44.49 3.50
N VAL A 163 12.39 43.44 2.83
CA VAL A 163 12.54 42.07 3.32
C VAL A 163 13.36 41.29 2.30
N THR A 164 14.67 41.32 2.53
CA THR A 164 15.62 40.38 1.96
C THR A 164 15.32 39.01 2.58
N VAL A 165 14.92 38.03 1.77
CA VAL A 165 14.66 36.66 2.25
C VAL A 165 16.00 35.96 2.51
N GLY A 166 16.53 36.12 3.72
CA GLY A 166 17.52 35.23 4.31
C GLY A 166 16.84 34.05 5.01
N ALA A 167 17.61 33.00 5.36
CA ALA A 167 17.12 31.82 6.08
C ALA A 167 16.15 32.18 7.22
N LEU A 168 15.01 31.46 7.30
CA LEU A 168 13.84 31.77 8.14
C LEU A 168 14.23 32.18 9.58
N ALA A 169 14.29 33.48 9.82
CA ALA A 169 14.81 34.06 11.07
C ALA A 169 13.72 34.57 12.04
N VAL A 170 12.43 34.53 11.68
CA VAL A 170 11.38 35.09 12.54
C VAL A 170 10.18 34.12 12.69
N PRO A 171 9.81 33.73 13.92
CA PRO A 171 8.58 32.97 14.19
C PRO A 171 7.33 33.70 13.68
N LEU A 172 6.42 32.94 13.07
CA LEU A 172 5.12 33.42 12.59
C LEU A 172 4.21 33.90 13.73
N GLU A 173 4.39 33.36 14.95
CA GLU A 173 3.71 33.78 16.17
C GLU A 173 4.60 33.50 17.39
N VAL A 174 4.73 34.47 18.29
CA VAL A 174 5.47 34.32 19.57
C VAL A 174 4.49 34.54 20.70
N VAL A 175 4.10 33.46 21.38
CA VAL A 175 3.31 33.58 22.61
C VAL A 175 4.26 33.90 23.76
N THR A 176 4.29 35.17 24.14
CA THR A 176 5.02 35.64 25.33
C THR A 176 4.09 35.56 26.53
N LEU A 177 4.41 34.71 27.51
CA LEU A 177 3.63 34.64 28.75
C LEU A 177 3.76 35.96 29.52
N THR A 178 2.64 36.51 29.96
CA THR A 178 2.50 37.88 30.49
C THR A 178 3.14 38.10 31.87
N THR A 179 3.69 37.05 32.48
CA THR A 179 4.43 37.13 33.74
C THR A 179 5.68 36.27 33.64
N SER A 180 6.84 36.87 33.89
CA SER A 180 8.08 36.12 34.13
C SER A 180 7.94 35.41 35.48
N PRO A 181 7.93 34.07 35.54
CA PRO A 181 8.05 33.38 36.81
C PRO A 181 9.46 33.60 37.38
N ALA A 182 9.57 33.53 38.71
CA ALA A 182 10.83 33.72 39.41
C ALA A 182 11.90 32.71 38.94
N VAL A 183 13.18 33.11 39.04
CA VAL A 183 14.35 32.44 38.42
C VAL A 183 14.55 30.99 38.91
N ASP A 184 13.93 30.65 40.02
CA ASP A 184 13.92 29.37 40.71
C ASP A 184 12.72 28.46 40.35
N ALA A 185 11.77 28.93 39.56
CA ALA A 185 10.69 28.11 39.02
C ALA A 185 11.20 27.26 37.84
N SER A 186 11.30 25.95 38.06
CA SER A 186 11.62 24.97 37.02
C SER A 186 10.47 24.83 36.02
N ASP A 187 10.32 25.76 35.06
CA ASP A 187 9.41 25.55 33.92
C ASP A 187 9.75 26.35 32.65
N ILE A 188 9.95 25.57 31.57
CA ILE A 188 9.64 25.78 30.15
C ILE A 188 9.92 27.19 29.57
N ARG A 189 11.09 27.35 28.91
CA ARG A 189 11.50 28.63 28.34
C ARG A 189 11.22 28.88 26.86
N GLN A 190 10.46 28.03 26.14
CA GLN A 190 9.92 28.34 24.81
C GLN A 190 9.12 27.16 24.26
N ILE A 191 7.94 27.43 23.69
CA ILE A 191 7.20 26.49 22.84
C ILE A 191 7.20 27.07 21.42
N TRP A 192 7.73 26.32 20.46
CA TRP A 192 7.65 26.67 19.05
C TRP A 192 6.53 25.82 18.44
N VAL A 193 5.47 26.44 17.94
CA VAL A 193 4.43 25.75 17.17
C VAL A 193 4.52 26.25 15.74
N ALA A 194 4.77 25.35 14.80
CA ALA A 194 4.64 25.66 13.38
C ALA A 194 3.19 25.39 12.97
N GLY A 195 2.44 26.43 12.62
CA GLY A 195 1.06 26.35 12.13
C GLY A 195 0.11 27.33 12.82
N ARG A 196 -1.05 27.59 12.19
CA ARG A 196 -2.13 28.46 12.70
C ARG A 196 -2.97 27.72 13.75
N LYS A 197 -2.47 27.56 14.98
CA LYS A 197 -3.18 26.83 16.04
C LYS A 197 -3.21 27.64 17.34
N THR A 198 -4.39 27.74 17.96
CA THR A 198 -4.53 28.27 19.34
C THR A 198 -3.93 27.29 20.35
N SER A 199 -3.09 27.77 21.27
CA SER A 199 -2.39 26.93 22.26
C SER A 199 -2.62 27.39 23.71
N TRP A 200 -2.63 26.45 24.66
CA TRP A 200 -2.80 26.71 26.10
C TRP A 200 -2.18 25.60 26.97
N LEU A 201 -2.10 25.83 28.28
CA LEU A 201 -1.78 24.79 29.28
C LEU A 201 -3.08 24.29 29.92
N ASN A 202 -3.24 22.98 30.06
CA ASN A 202 -4.39 22.42 30.78
C ASN A 202 -4.22 22.52 32.31
N GLU A 203 -5.22 22.01 33.05
CA GLU A 203 -5.30 22.05 34.52
C GLU A 203 -4.16 21.30 35.22
N ARG A 204 -3.38 20.49 34.48
CA ARG A 204 -2.22 19.74 34.96
C ARG A 204 -0.88 20.33 34.46
N GLY A 205 -0.90 21.52 33.86
CA GLY A 205 0.29 22.17 33.31
C GLY A 205 0.84 21.51 32.04
N LEU A 206 0.02 20.69 31.35
CA LEU A 206 0.41 20.06 30.09
C LEU A 206 0.02 20.95 28.91
N PRO A 207 0.92 21.14 27.93
CA PRO A 207 0.62 21.93 26.75
C PRO A 207 -0.43 21.25 25.85
N ARG A 208 -1.30 22.07 25.28
CA ARG A 208 -2.39 21.72 24.36
C ARG A 208 -2.43 22.70 23.19
N ALA A 209 -2.88 22.22 22.04
CA ALA A 209 -3.18 23.04 20.88
C ALA A 209 -4.50 22.59 20.23
N GLU A 210 -5.27 23.52 19.71
CA GLU A 210 -6.56 23.31 19.04
C GLU A 210 -6.47 23.72 17.58
N GLN A 211 -6.94 22.84 16.69
CA GLN A 211 -7.19 23.17 15.29
C GLN A 211 -8.64 23.64 15.14
N PRO A 212 -8.88 24.88 14.68
CA PRO A 212 -10.24 25.38 14.42
C PRO A 212 -10.94 24.54 13.34
N GLU A 213 -12.26 24.41 13.45
CA GLU A 213 -13.07 23.57 12.54
C GLU A 213 -13.02 24.03 11.07
N GLU A 214 -12.79 25.32 10.83
CA GLU A 214 -12.80 25.97 9.52
C GLU A 214 -11.44 25.97 8.80
N GLU A 215 -10.36 25.50 9.45
CA GLU A 215 -9.01 25.56 8.88
C GLU A 215 -8.61 24.27 8.14
N PRO A 216 -7.93 24.39 6.97
CA PRO A 216 -7.47 23.23 6.20
C PRO A 216 -6.49 22.36 7.00
N TRP A 217 -6.48 21.06 6.68
CA TRP A 217 -5.64 20.07 7.35
C TRP A 217 -4.14 20.28 7.07
N ASP A 218 -3.40 20.70 8.08
CA ASP A 218 -1.94 20.61 8.11
C ASP A 218 -1.51 19.37 8.91
N ALA A 219 -0.82 18.44 8.25
CA ALA A 219 -0.30 17.23 8.89
C ALA A 219 0.57 17.59 10.11
N PRO A 220 0.28 17.06 11.31
CA PRO A 220 1.02 17.44 12.51
C PRO A 220 2.42 16.82 12.52
N LEU A 221 3.43 17.59 12.11
CA LEU A 221 4.80 17.32 12.53
C LEU A 221 4.89 17.63 14.04
N THR A 222 5.06 16.59 14.85
CA THR A 222 5.21 16.73 16.31
C THR A 222 6.61 17.30 16.60
N LEU A 223 6.66 18.48 17.23
CA LEU A 223 7.90 19.11 17.67
C LEU A 223 8.28 18.60 19.07
N VAL A 224 9.51 18.07 19.22
CA VAL A 224 10.16 17.85 20.51
C VAL A 224 11.01 19.06 20.83
N ILE A 225 10.71 19.78 21.91
CA ILE A 225 11.53 20.91 22.37
C ILE A 225 12.54 20.39 23.39
N ALA A 226 13.82 20.63 23.14
CA ALA A 226 14.88 20.46 24.12
C ALA A 226 15.48 21.82 24.48
N ARG A 227 15.40 22.19 25.76
CA ARG A 227 16.43 23.01 26.40
C ARG A 227 16.59 22.50 27.84
N ASN A 228 17.77 21.99 28.17
CA ASN A 228 18.15 21.33 29.44
C ASN A 228 17.68 19.87 29.66
N GLY A 229 17.42 19.10 28.60
CA GLY A 229 17.36 17.63 28.70
C GLY A 229 16.06 17.02 29.22
N THR A 230 14.99 17.79 29.42
CA THR A 230 13.65 17.26 29.74
C THR A 230 12.64 17.73 28.69
N GLY A 231 12.31 16.84 27.74
CA GLY A 231 11.22 17.07 26.79
C GLY A 231 9.86 16.85 27.45
N ARG A 232 8.84 17.64 27.07
CA ARG A 232 7.44 17.39 27.44
C ARG A 232 6.63 17.06 26.18
N ALA A 233 5.80 16.03 26.30
CA ALA A 233 4.84 15.62 25.28
C ALA A 233 3.82 16.74 25.00
N LEU A 234 3.62 17.08 23.73
CA LEU A 234 2.54 17.98 23.28
C LEU A 234 1.39 17.11 22.77
N LEU A 235 0.16 17.34 23.26
CA LEU A 235 -1.06 16.71 22.75
C LEU A 235 -1.89 17.75 21.99
N VAL A 236 -2.21 17.44 20.75
CA VAL A 236 -3.10 18.25 19.91
C VAL A 236 -4.52 17.70 20.05
N GLN A 237 -5.47 18.58 20.30
CA GLN A 237 -6.88 18.23 20.46
C GLN A 237 -7.73 18.98 19.43
N ARG A 238 -8.84 18.39 18.99
CA ARG A 238 -9.84 19.04 18.14
C ARG A 238 -11.19 18.97 18.83
N ARG A 239 -11.97 20.03 18.70
CA ARG A 239 -13.36 20.06 19.13
C ARG A 239 -14.25 19.51 18.03
N ASP A 240 -15.10 18.53 18.33
CA ASP A 240 -16.11 18.03 17.40
C ASP A 240 -17.39 18.89 17.43
N ALA A 241 -18.34 18.59 16.54
CA ALA A 241 -19.64 19.27 16.46
C ALA A 241 -20.47 19.21 17.78
N GLY A 242 -20.12 18.30 18.70
CA GLY A 242 -20.71 18.20 20.04
C GLY A 242 -19.98 19.03 21.09
N SER A 243 -19.00 19.86 20.70
CA SER A 243 -18.10 20.58 21.61
C SER A 243 -17.21 19.70 22.49
N ILE A 244 -17.05 18.42 22.16
CA ILE A 244 -16.18 17.49 22.89
C ILE A 244 -14.76 17.58 22.30
N ARG A 245 -13.75 17.73 23.17
CA ARG A 245 -12.34 17.71 22.75
C ARG A 245 -11.87 16.26 22.57
N ARG A 246 -11.32 15.95 21.40
CA ARG A 246 -10.72 14.66 21.05
C ARG A 246 -9.24 14.84 20.74
N ASP A 247 -8.42 13.85 21.09
CA ASP A 247 -7.00 13.88 20.77
C ASP A 247 -6.80 13.56 19.29
N VAL A 248 -6.09 14.43 18.56
CA VAL A 248 -5.94 14.37 17.10
C VAL A 248 -4.49 14.40 16.63
N GLY A 249 -3.53 14.49 17.56
CA GLY A 249 -2.11 14.55 17.23
C GLY A 249 -1.22 14.61 18.46
N GLY A 250 0.06 14.28 18.31
CA GLY A 250 1.08 14.47 19.35
C GLY A 250 1.27 13.25 20.25
N ILE A 251 1.57 13.46 21.53
CA ILE A 251 1.82 12.42 22.52
C ILE A 251 0.86 12.60 23.70
N ASP A 252 0.09 11.57 24.03
CA ASP A 252 -0.91 11.64 25.10
C ASP A 252 -0.27 11.64 26.51
N ALA A 253 -1.10 11.77 27.54
CA ALA A 253 -0.64 11.81 28.93
C ALA A 253 0.06 10.51 29.41
N ARG A 254 -0.01 9.43 28.62
CA ARG A 254 0.63 8.14 28.87
C ARG A 254 1.89 7.94 28.02
N GLY A 255 2.31 8.96 27.26
CA GLY A 255 3.49 8.86 26.39
C GLY A 255 3.20 8.17 25.05
N ARG A 256 1.94 7.94 24.70
CA ARG A 256 1.56 7.24 23.45
C ARG A 256 1.41 8.21 22.29
N TRP A 257 1.85 7.79 21.12
CA TRP A 257 1.71 8.57 19.89
C TRP A 257 0.25 8.62 19.43
N VAL A 258 -0.31 9.82 19.40
CA VAL A 258 -1.59 10.12 18.76
C VAL A 258 -1.30 10.65 17.37
N THR A 259 -1.64 9.85 16.37
CA THR A 259 -1.29 10.06 14.96
C THR A 259 -2.51 10.28 14.08
N SER A 260 -3.71 10.13 14.65
CA SER A 260 -4.99 10.17 13.94
C SER A 260 -6.16 10.49 14.88
N ASP A 261 -7.16 11.18 14.36
CA ASP A 261 -8.45 11.48 15.00
C ASP A 261 -9.52 10.41 14.71
N GLN A 262 -9.18 9.38 13.93
CA GLN A 262 -10.09 8.31 13.56
C GLN A 262 -10.54 7.52 14.79
N ALA A 263 -11.84 7.23 14.84
CA ALA A 263 -12.44 6.52 15.95
C ALA A 263 -11.89 5.08 16.06
N TRP A 264 -11.65 4.66 17.30
CA TRP A 264 -11.40 3.26 17.62
C TRP A 264 -12.66 2.44 17.34
N THR A 265 -12.52 1.40 16.51
CA THR A 265 -13.54 0.39 16.26
C THR A 265 -13.28 -0.80 17.19
N PRO A 266 -14.23 -1.16 18.06
CA PRO A 266 -14.08 -2.31 18.96
C PRO A 266 -13.84 -3.61 18.18
N ILE A 267 -12.95 -4.46 18.69
CA ILE A 267 -12.79 -5.84 18.21
C ILE A 267 -13.67 -6.73 19.08
N SER A 268 -14.84 -7.11 18.58
CA SER A 268 -15.84 -7.89 19.35
C SER A 268 -15.61 -9.39 19.35
N THR A 269 -14.83 -9.90 18.38
CA THR A 269 -14.67 -11.34 18.16
C THR A 269 -13.25 -11.75 18.53
N VAL A 270 -13.07 -12.10 19.81
CA VAL A 270 -11.87 -12.72 20.35
C VAL A 270 -12.05 -14.23 20.36
N ASP A 271 -10.99 -14.99 20.13
CA ASP A 271 -11.02 -16.45 20.03
C ASP A 271 -12.07 -16.97 19.02
N PRO A 272 -11.99 -16.59 17.72
CA PRO A 272 -12.94 -17.06 16.72
C PRO A 272 -12.93 -18.59 16.55
N GLY A 273 -11.90 -19.28 17.03
CA GLY A 273 -11.83 -20.74 17.09
C GLY A 273 -12.63 -21.37 18.24
N SER A 274 -13.18 -20.56 19.15
CA SER A 274 -13.89 -21.01 20.35
C SER A 274 -13.08 -21.99 21.20
N THR A 275 -11.77 -21.76 21.31
CA THR A 275 -10.83 -22.62 22.04
C THR A 275 -10.92 -22.44 23.56
N GLY A 276 -11.51 -21.34 24.03
CA GLY A 276 -11.48 -20.89 25.41
C GLY A 276 -10.13 -20.31 25.84
N ALA A 277 -9.17 -20.18 24.93
CA ALA A 277 -7.79 -19.83 25.28
C ALA A 277 -7.52 -18.31 25.30
N TYR A 278 -8.36 -17.50 24.65
CA TYR A 278 -8.15 -16.06 24.49
C TYR A 278 -9.38 -15.26 24.92
N ALA A 279 -9.16 -14.20 25.68
CA ALA A 279 -10.16 -13.20 26.04
C ALA A 279 -9.57 -11.79 25.94
N ALA A 280 -10.39 -10.77 25.73
CA ALA A 280 -9.93 -9.39 25.86
C ALA A 280 -9.54 -9.12 27.32
N ASP A 281 -8.38 -8.50 27.54
CA ASP A 281 -8.00 -8.02 28.88
C ASP A 281 -8.82 -6.78 29.22
N THR A 282 -9.58 -6.86 30.31
CA THR A 282 -10.47 -5.80 30.80
C THR A 282 -9.98 -5.17 32.09
N SER A 283 -8.73 -5.44 32.49
CA SER A 283 -8.14 -4.85 33.69
C SER A 283 -8.17 -3.33 33.63
N ASP A 284 -8.37 -2.69 34.78
CA ASP A 284 -8.33 -1.24 34.89
C ASP A 284 -7.01 -0.70 34.31
N GLU A 285 -7.07 0.44 33.61
CA GLU A 285 -5.95 1.09 32.90
C GLU A 285 -5.57 0.52 31.53
N VAL A 286 -5.99 -0.71 31.18
CA VAL A 286 -5.76 -1.30 29.86
C VAL A 286 -6.66 -0.64 28.82
N GLN A 287 -6.12 -0.33 27.64
CA GLN A 287 -6.92 0.17 26.54
C GLN A 287 -7.92 -0.90 26.08
N THR A 288 -9.17 -0.50 25.85
CA THR A 288 -10.17 -1.41 25.27
C THR A 288 -9.67 -1.99 23.95
N LEU A 289 -9.81 -3.31 23.79
CA LEU A 289 -9.40 -4.02 22.57
C LEU A 289 -10.12 -3.45 21.34
N ALA A 290 -9.37 -2.77 20.49
CA ALA A 290 -9.90 -2.01 19.37
C ALA A 290 -8.86 -1.86 18.25
N ILE A 291 -9.34 -1.39 17.10
CA ILE A 291 -8.52 -1.11 15.92
C ILE A 291 -8.94 0.24 15.32
N ARG A 292 -8.00 0.97 14.70
CA ARG A 292 -8.33 2.20 14.00
C ARG A 292 -7.44 2.43 12.78
N TRP A 293 -7.86 3.39 11.96
CA TRP A 293 -7.03 3.99 10.93
C TRP A 293 -6.09 5.02 11.55
N ASP A 294 -4.80 4.84 11.30
CA ASP A 294 -3.75 5.74 11.76
C ASP A 294 -3.32 6.71 10.65
N THR A 295 -3.40 6.27 9.41
CA THR A 295 -3.43 7.11 8.19
C THR A 295 -4.40 6.45 7.20
N ASN A 296 -4.48 6.94 5.96
CA ASN A 296 -5.36 6.35 4.94
C ASN A 296 -5.11 4.85 4.70
N ASP A 297 -3.86 4.39 4.90
CA ASP A 297 -3.46 3.01 4.63
C ASP A 297 -2.79 2.32 5.83
N LEU A 298 -2.51 3.03 6.92
CA LEU A 298 -1.92 2.45 8.13
C LEU A 298 -3.03 2.11 9.12
N VAL A 299 -3.08 0.84 9.54
CA VAL A 299 -3.99 0.35 10.58
C VAL A 299 -3.21 0.17 11.87
N ARG A 300 -3.83 0.49 13.01
CA ARG A 300 -3.25 0.32 14.35
C ARG A 300 -4.19 -0.43 15.28
N PHE A 301 -3.66 -1.39 16.01
CA PHE A 301 -4.32 -2.09 17.12
C PHE A 301 -4.13 -1.36 18.45
N GLY A 302 -5.07 -1.56 19.37
CA GLY A 302 -4.98 -1.15 20.76
C GLY A 302 -5.62 -2.19 21.66
N GLY A 303 -5.09 -2.34 22.87
CA GLY A 303 -5.53 -3.28 23.88
C GLY A 303 -4.67 -4.54 23.99
N ARG A 304 -5.15 -5.47 24.82
CA ARG A 304 -4.42 -6.69 25.18
C ARG A 304 -5.36 -7.90 25.23
N LEU A 305 -4.76 -9.08 25.16
CA LEU A 305 -5.46 -10.35 25.31
C LEU A 305 -4.97 -11.05 26.58
N SER A 306 -5.92 -11.53 27.39
CA SER A 306 -5.65 -12.52 28.43
C SER A 306 -5.67 -13.90 27.82
N CYS A 307 -4.54 -14.60 27.90
CA CYS A 307 -4.33 -15.93 27.33
C CYS A 307 -4.14 -16.96 28.44
N THR A 308 -4.77 -18.13 28.36
CA THR A 308 -4.41 -19.29 29.23
C THR A 308 -3.16 -20.02 28.74
N GLY A 309 -2.82 -19.78 27.47
CA GLY A 309 -1.67 -20.23 26.72
C GLY A 309 -1.82 -19.72 25.28
N ILE A 310 -0.72 -19.59 24.56
CA ILE A 310 -0.74 -19.21 23.14
C ILE A 310 -0.32 -20.45 22.34
N THR A 311 -1.10 -20.85 21.34
CA THR A 311 -0.78 -21.99 20.48
C THR A 311 -0.56 -21.55 19.04
N ALA A 312 0.55 -21.95 18.43
CA ALA A 312 0.81 -21.67 17.02
C ALA A 312 -0.32 -22.23 16.12
N GLY A 313 -0.73 -21.43 15.14
CA GLY A 313 -1.79 -21.75 14.19
C GLY A 313 -3.20 -21.36 14.67
N GLN A 314 -3.40 -21.02 15.94
CA GLN A 314 -4.70 -20.57 16.44
C GLN A 314 -4.93 -19.09 16.13
N ALA A 315 -6.18 -18.76 15.80
CA ALA A 315 -6.62 -17.39 15.61
C ALA A 315 -6.95 -16.77 16.97
N LEU A 316 -6.28 -15.67 17.28
CA LEU A 316 -6.39 -14.92 18.53
C LEU A 316 -7.64 -14.04 18.55
N LEU A 317 -7.91 -13.38 17.42
CA LEU A 317 -9.04 -12.47 17.22
C LEU A 317 -9.40 -12.37 15.72
N GLN A 318 -10.58 -11.80 15.45
CA GLN A 318 -11.03 -11.46 14.10
C GLN A 318 -11.03 -9.93 13.92
N ILE A 319 -10.27 -9.47 12.93
CA ILE A 319 -10.16 -8.07 12.50
C ILE A 319 -11.48 -7.66 11.82
N PRO A 320 -12.09 -6.52 12.20
CA PRO A 320 -13.27 -6.00 11.54
C PRO A 320 -13.02 -5.68 10.05
N GLY A 321 -14.02 -5.97 9.21
CA GLY A 321 -13.92 -5.94 7.73
C GLY A 321 -13.17 -4.74 7.12
N PRO A 322 -13.48 -3.47 7.51
CA PRO A 322 -12.82 -2.29 6.95
C PRO A 322 -11.30 -2.26 7.15
N PHE A 323 -10.77 -2.98 8.14
CA PHE A 323 -9.36 -2.95 8.51
C PHE A 323 -8.60 -4.17 7.99
N VAL A 324 -9.29 -5.22 7.53
CA VAL A 324 -8.67 -6.49 7.09
C VAL A 324 -7.57 -6.20 6.05
N PRO A 325 -6.34 -6.74 6.25
CA PRO A 325 -5.23 -6.50 5.33
C PRO A 325 -5.50 -7.19 3.98
N LEU A 326 -5.06 -6.59 2.87
CA LEU A 326 -5.24 -7.21 1.54
C LEU A 326 -4.25 -8.33 1.24
N SER A 327 -3.13 -8.39 1.97
CA SER A 327 -2.17 -9.49 1.94
C SER A 327 -1.76 -9.83 3.37
N ARG A 328 -1.14 -11.00 3.57
CA ARG A 328 -0.68 -11.40 4.91
C ARG A 328 0.34 -10.40 5.48
N ARG A 329 0.27 -10.14 6.78
CA ARG A 329 1.20 -9.25 7.50
C ARG A 329 1.72 -9.96 8.75
N LEU A 330 3.02 -10.22 8.78
CA LEU A 330 3.69 -10.68 9.99
C LEU A 330 3.93 -9.49 10.92
N LEU A 331 3.47 -9.61 12.16
CA LEU A 331 3.56 -8.61 13.22
C LEU A 331 4.20 -9.26 14.45
N ALA A 332 4.76 -8.43 15.32
CA ALA A 332 5.47 -8.90 16.50
C ALA A 332 4.75 -8.43 17.77
N ALA A 333 3.85 -9.25 18.29
CA ALA A 333 3.19 -9.01 19.57
C ALA A 333 4.13 -9.39 20.71
N THR A 334 3.97 -8.77 21.88
CA THR A 334 4.80 -9.06 23.06
C THR A 334 3.93 -9.46 24.23
N THR A 335 4.36 -10.46 25.00
CA THR A 335 3.73 -10.73 26.29
C THR A 335 4.24 -9.73 27.33
N LEU A 336 3.47 -9.47 28.39
CA LEU A 336 3.96 -8.70 29.54
C LEU A 336 5.19 -9.34 30.22
N GLY A 337 5.41 -10.64 30.03
CA GLY A 337 6.61 -11.36 30.46
C GLY A 337 7.85 -11.10 29.58
N GLY A 338 7.71 -10.35 28.48
CA GLY A 338 8.78 -10.01 27.56
C GLY A 338 8.96 -11.00 26.39
N ASP A 339 8.12 -12.03 26.28
CA ASP A 339 8.20 -12.96 25.15
C ASP A 339 7.70 -12.31 23.86
N LEU A 340 8.50 -12.42 22.81
CA LEU A 340 8.06 -12.09 21.46
C LEU A 340 7.20 -13.21 20.88
N VAL A 341 5.97 -12.86 20.48
CA VAL A 341 5.00 -13.74 19.83
C VAL A 341 4.75 -13.22 18.42
N PRO A 342 5.35 -13.85 17.40
CA PRO A 342 5.02 -13.51 16.02
C PRO A 342 3.55 -13.86 15.77
N VAL A 343 2.79 -12.90 15.23
CA VAL A 343 1.39 -13.05 14.86
C VAL A 343 1.22 -12.62 13.42
N GLU A 344 0.32 -13.25 12.68
CA GLU A 344 0.07 -12.92 11.28
C GLU A 344 -1.36 -12.44 11.09
N ALA A 345 -1.52 -11.20 10.62
CA ALA A 345 -2.80 -10.68 10.20
C ALA A 345 -3.09 -11.18 8.78
N MET A 346 -4.14 -11.96 8.63
CA MET A 346 -4.49 -12.69 7.42
C MET A 346 -5.53 -11.93 6.59
N PRO A 347 -5.59 -12.11 5.25
CA PRO A 347 -6.62 -11.50 4.39
C PRO A 347 -8.05 -11.96 4.64
N ASP A 348 -8.24 -13.05 5.39
CA ASP A 348 -9.55 -13.46 5.90
C ASP A 348 -9.93 -12.75 7.21
N GLY A 349 -9.10 -11.81 7.67
CA GLY A 349 -9.26 -11.02 8.88
C GLY A 349 -8.83 -11.71 10.16
N ARG A 350 -8.32 -12.95 10.15
CA ARG A 350 -7.83 -13.59 11.38
C ARG A 350 -6.45 -13.05 11.76
N LEU A 351 -6.23 -12.80 13.05
CA LEU A 351 -4.89 -12.59 13.62
C LEU A 351 -4.41 -13.91 14.22
N VAL A 352 -3.42 -14.55 13.61
CA VAL A 352 -3.02 -15.93 13.92
C VAL A 352 -1.67 -15.96 14.63
N ALA A 353 -1.57 -16.63 15.79
CA ALA A 353 -0.29 -16.83 16.45
C ALA A 353 0.61 -17.79 15.64
N ARG A 354 1.89 -17.46 15.51
CA ARG A 354 2.89 -18.31 14.82
C ARG A 354 3.85 -19.02 15.78
N ARG A 355 3.77 -18.71 17.07
CA ARG A 355 4.57 -19.34 18.12
C ARG A 355 3.67 -19.80 19.26
N THR A 356 4.00 -20.96 19.82
CA THR A 356 3.39 -21.45 21.06
C THR A 356 4.11 -20.87 22.26
N VAL A 357 3.37 -20.30 23.22
CA VAL A 357 3.85 -19.83 24.52
C VAL A 357 3.07 -20.58 25.60
N PRO A 358 3.74 -21.38 26.46
CA PRO A 358 3.06 -22.17 27.47
C PRO A 358 2.59 -21.30 28.65
N GLY A 359 1.45 -21.69 29.23
CA GLY A 359 0.91 -21.11 30.46
C GLY A 359 0.23 -19.75 30.27
N PRO A 360 -0.38 -19.21 31.35
CA PRO A 360 -1.08 -17.95 31.29
C PRO A 360 -0.16 -16.80 30.89
N ALA A 361 -0.61 -15.97 29.96
CA ALA A 361 0.12 -14.82 29.46
C ALA A 361 -0.85 -13.67 29.15
N ILE A 362 -0.36 -12.44 29.29
CA ILE A 362 -1.05 -11.27 28.74
C ILE A 362 -0.32 -10.88 27.47
N LEU A 363 -0.97 -11.04 26.33
CA LEU A 363 -0.43 -10.68 25.02
C LEU A 363 -0.84 -9.24 24.69
N SER A 364 0.14 -8.36 24.58
CA SER A 364 -0.06 -6.99 24.13
C SER A 364 -0.16 -6.93 22.61
N VAL A 365 -1.27 -6.35 22.13
CA VAL A 365 -1.40 -5.91 20.74
C VAL A 365 -1.39 -4.38 20.64
N ASP A 366 -1.07 -3.70 21.74
CA ASP A 366 -0.93 -2.24 21.80
C ASP A 366 0.07 -1.77 20.73
N ASP A 367 -0.34 -0.79 19.93
CA ASP A 367 0.46 -0.15 18.89
C ASP A 367 1.02 -1.10 17.81
N LEU A 368 0.47 -2.32 17.66
CA LEU A 368 0.73 -3.11 16.46
C LEU A 368 0.16 -2.38 15.26
N THR A 369 1.04 -2.06 14.30
CA THR A 369 0.64 -1.38 13.07
C THR A 369 0.91 -2.21 11.85
N TYR A 370 0.04 -2.13 10.85
CA TYR A 370 0.32 -2.64 9.51
C TYR A 370 -0.26 -1.74 8.44
N VAL A 371 0.42 -1.69 7.31
CA VAL A 371 -0.15 -1.06 6.11
C VAL A 371 -1.18 -2.03 5.53
N ARG A 372 -2.45 -1.63 5.58
CA ARG A 372 -3.49 -2.22 4.74
C ARG A 372 -3.21 -1.72 3.34
N ILE A 373 -2.28 -2.38 2.65
CA ILE A 373 -1.95 -2.08 1.25
C ILE A 373 -3.27 -2.17 0.48
N THR A 374 -3.95 -1.03 0.29
CA THR A 374 -4.63 -0.69 -0.94
C THR A 374 -3.48 -0.64 -1.94
N GLY A 375 -3.47 -1.57 -2.90
CA GLY A 375 -2.32 -1.73 -3.78
C GLY A 375 -1.75 -0.38 -4.21
N GLN A 376 -0.45 -0.15 -3.95
CA GLN A 376 0.31 0.41 -5.04
C GLN A 376 -0.05 -0.44 -6.25
N THR A 377 -0.59 0.21 -7.24
CA THR A 377 -1.18 -0.34 -8.44
C THR A 377 -0.13 -0.98 -9.34
N GLY A 378 0.90 -1.63 -8.78
CA GLY A 378 1.90 -2.42 -9.47
C GLY A 378 2.74 -3.19 -8.45
N GLY A 379 2.38 -4.44 -8.20
CA GLY A 379 3.16 -5.37 -7.38
C GLY A 379 2.91 -6.79 -7.87
N GLU A 380 3.88 -7.69 -7.64
CA GLU A 380 3.69 -9.12 -7.86
C GLU A 380 2.41 -9.57 -7.14
N VAL A 381 1.48 -10.16 -7.89
CA VAL A 381 0.23 -10.67 -7.32
C VAL A 381 0.38 -12.14 -6.89
N GLY A 382 1.45 -12.83 -7.31
CA GLY A 382 1.76 -14.23 -7.03
C GLY A 382 2.18 -14.99 -8.30
N ASP A 383 2.95 -16.07 -8.16
CA ASP A 383 3.28 -17.04 -9.23
C ASP A 383 3.84 -16.43 -10.54
N GLY A 384 4.64 -15.37 -10.41
CA GLY A 384 5.26 -14.67 -11.54
C GLY A 384 4.35 -13.67 -12.26
N TRP A 385 3.12 -13.49 -11.79
CA TRP A 385 2.19 -12.48 -12.30
C TRP A 385 2.45 -11.11 -11.66
N THR A 386 2.41 -10.07 -12.47
CA THR A 386 2.19 -8.70 -11.99
C THR A 386 0.94 -8.13 -12.64
N LEU A 387 0.17 -7.38 -11.85
CA LEU A 387 -1.08 -6.77 -12.28
C LEU A 387 -1.09 -5.32 -11.78
N THR A 388 -1.11 -4.40 -12.72
CA THR A 388 -0.92 -2.97 -12.48
C THR A 388 -2.11 -2.20 -13.03
N HIS A 389 -2.75 -1.32 -12.25
CA HIS A 389 -3.75 -0.40 -12.80
C HIS A 389 -3.02 0.77 -13.45
N ALA A 390 -3.07 0.80 -14.78
CA ALA A 390 -2.37 1.76 -15.60
C ALA A 390 -3.12 3.11 -15.69
N GLY A 391 -4.42 3.13 -15.40
CA GLY A 391 -5.19 4.35 -15.31
C GLY A 391 -6.66 4.18 -15.66
N SER A 392 -7.44 5.25 -15.49
CA SER A 392 -8.85 5.32 -15.85
C SER A 392 -9.15 6.63 -16.54
N ALA A 393 -10.11 6.61 -17.46
CA ALA A 393 -10.59 7.84 -18.10
C ALA A 393 -11.58 8.55 -17.16
N THR A 394 -11.64 9.88 -17.25
CA THR A 394 -12.75 10.64 -16.67
C THR A 394 -14.06 10.16 -17.31
N PRO A 395 -15.07 9.72 -16.53
CA PRO A 395 -16.35 9.31 -17.09
C PRO A 395 -17.01 10.46 -17.86
N GLY A 396 -17.60 10.15 -19.02
CA GLY A 396 -18.19 11.18 -19.86
C GLY A 396 -19.14 10.63 -20.92
N THR A 397 -19.96 11.51 -21.51
CA THR A 397 -20.88 11.20 -22.61
C THR A 397 -20.27 11.52 -23.99
N THR A 398 -19.11 12.18 -24.02
CA THR A 398 -18.43 12.63 -25.24
C THR A 398 -17.36 11.64 -25.70
N SER A 399 -17.43 11.23 -26.97
CA SER A 399 -16.43 10.36 -27.60
C SER A 399 -15.22 11.19 -28.09
N PRO A 400 -13.98 10.66 -27.98
CA PRO A 400 -13.60 9.40 -27.35
C PRO A 400 -13.27 9.56 -25.85
N LEU A 401 -13.27 8.45 -25.11
CA LEU A 401 -12.60 8.40 -23.81
C LEU A 401 -11.10 8.18 -24.01
N THR A 402 -10.27 8.90 -23.27
CA THR A 402 -8.80 8.81 -23.35
C THR A 402 -8.21 8.46 -21.99
N ILE A 403 -7.32 7.48 -21.97
CA ILE A 403 -6.48 7.13 -20.81
C ILE A 403 -5.03 7.46 -21.19
N THR A 404 -4.41 8.40 -20.48
CA THR A 404 -2.98 8.72 -20.66
C THR A 404 -2.14 7.75 -19.86
N TYR A 405 -1.28 6.99 -20.54
CA TYR A 405 -0.38 6.03 -19.91
C TYR A 405 0.81 5.72 -20.83
N ALA A 406 2.01 5.65 -20.26
CA ALA A 406 3.24 5.30 -20.99
C ALA A 406 3.36 3.77 -21.13
N GLY A 407 2.70 3.22 -22.14
CA GLY A 407 2.71 1.80 -22.45
C GLY A 407 4.08 1.29 -22.91
N VAL A 408 4.42 0.07 -22.48
CA VAL A 408 5.69 -0.61 -22.74
C VAL A 408 5.47 -1.78 -23.71
N ALA A 409 6.36 -1.94 -24.69
CA ALA A 409 6.33 -3.06 -25.61
C ALA A 409 6.57 -4.39 -24.88
N GLY A 410 5.93 -5.48 -25.35
CA GLY A 410 6.01 -6.81 -24.77
C GLY A 410 5.04 -7.07 -23.60
N ARG A 411 4.37 -6.04 -23.08
CA ARG A 411 3.38 -6.15 -22.00
C ARG A 411 1.99 -6.50 -22.55
N LEU A 412 1.19 -7.18 -21.72
CA LEU A 412 -0.23 -7.39 -22.01
C LEU A 412 -1.03 -6.28 -21.33
N TYR A 413 -1.96 -5.70 -22.06
CA TYR A 413 -2.91 -4.73 -21.55
C TYR A 413 -4.33 -5.28 -21.61
N VAL A 414 -5.09 -5.09 -20.54
CA VAL A 414 -6.52 -5.39 -20.46
C VAL A 414 -7.26 -4.09 -20.21
N LEU A 415 -8.17 -3.74 -21.12
CA LEU A 415 -9.02 -2.56 -21.02
C LEU A 415 -10.45 -2.99 -20.73
N VAL A 416 -10.96 -2.58 -19.58
CA VAL A 416 -12.36 -2.80 -19.17
C VAL A 416 -13.14 -1.52 -19.42
N LEU A 417 -14.12 -1.61 -20.30
CA LEU A 417 -14.98 -0.50 -20.70
C LEU A 417 -16.40 -0.77 -20.23
N ALA A 418 -17.13 0.26 -19.81
CA ALA A 418 -18.54 0.13 -19.50
C ALA A 418 -19.36 1.32 -20.03
N ARG A 419 -20.66 1.10 -20.26
CA ARG A 419 -21.63 2.14 -20.63
C ARG A 419 -22.78 2.15 -19.63
N SER A 420 -23.31 3.34 -19.36
CA SER A 420 -24.48 3.49 -18.50
C SER A 420 -25.79 2.96 -19.08
N THR A 421 -25.78 2.54 -20.34
CA THR A 421 -26.91 2.01 -21.10
C THR A 421 -26.46 0.72 -21.79
N ALA A 422 -27.34 -0.28 -21.87
CA ALA A 422 -27.03 -1.57 -22.49
C ALA A 422 -26.86 -1.49 -24.02
N THR A 423 -27.55 -0.54 -24.67
CA THR A 423 -27.60 -0.40 -26.13
C THR A 423 -26.43 0.39 -26.71
N ASP A 424 -25.81 1.25 -25.91
CA ASP A 424 -24.67 2.04 -26.39
C ASP A 424 -23.43 1.19 -26.45
N GLN A 425 -22.55 1.44 -27.41
CA GLN A 425 -21.38 0.60 -27.66
C GLN A 425 -20.11 1.41 -27.83
N TYR A 426 -18.97 0.76 -27.53
CA TYR A 426 -17.68 1.24 -28.00
C TYR A 426 -17.49 0.78 -29.44
N THR A 427 -17.10 1.71 -30.31
CA THR A 427 -16.96 1.48 -31.76
C THR A 427 -15.53 1.11 -32.14
N GLY A 428 -14.57 1.27 -31.23
CA GLY A 428 -13.18 0.87 -31.43
C GLY A 428 -12.26 1.32 -30.31
N VAL A 429 -11.10 0.68 -30.22
CA VAL A 429 -10.03 1.02 -29.28
C VAL A 429 -8.72 1.15 -30.06
N THR A 430 -7.98 2.22 -29.81
CA THR A 430 -6.68 2.48 -30.46
C THR A 430 -5.64 2.92 -29.44
N ALA A 431 -4.38 2.50 -29.65
CA ALA A 431 -3.22 2.96 -28.88
C ALA A 431 -1.94 2.87 -29.74
N GLY A 432 -1.63 3.92 -30.47
CA GLY A 432 -0.53 3.91 -31.44
C GLY A 432 -0.75 2.86 -32.53
N ALA A 433 0.29 2.08 -32.84
CA ALA A 433 0.25 1.00 -33.84
C ALA A 433 -0.20 -0.37 -33.27
N ASN A 434 -0.56 -0.43 -31.98
CA ASN A 434 -0.88 -1.69 -31.33
C ASN A 434 -2.32 -2.16 -31.65
N THR A 435 -2.48 -3.46 -31.87
CA THR A 435 -3.78 -4.08 -32.15
C THR A 435 -4.53 -4.39 -30.86
N TRP A 436 -5.77 -3.92 -30.77
CA TRP A 436 -6.70 -4.22 -29.69
C TRP A 436 -7.76 -5.21 -30.15
N THR A 437 -7.99 -6.25 -29.36
CA THR A 437 -8.99 -7.29 -29.65
C THR A 437 -10.07 -7.26 -28.58
N LEU A 438 -11.33 -7.09 -28.99
CA LEU A 438 -12.48 -7.31 -28.12
C LEU A 438 -12.57 -8.79 -27.77
N ARG A 439 -12.55 -9.12 -26.49
CA ARG A 439 -12.66 -10.52 -26.01
C ARG A 439 -14.08 -10.88 -25.64
N THR A 440 -14.75 -10.01 -24.91
CA THR A 440 -16.10 -10.28 -24.41
C THR A 440 -16.87 -9.00 -24.19
N ALA A 441 -18.19 -9.06 -24.38
CA ALA A 441 -19.11 -7.98 -24.09
C ALA A 441 -20.38 -8.53 -23.43
N ALA A 442 -20.97 -7.75 -22.52
CA ALA A 442 -22.28 -8.02 -21.96
C ALA A 442 -23.09 -6.71 -21.84
N PRO A 443 -24.41 -6.72 -22.08
CA PRO A 443 -25.15 -7.85 -22.61
C PRO A 443 -24.76 -8.12 -24.08
N SER A 444 -24.80 -9.39 -24.50
CA SER A 444 -24.61 -9.78 -25.91
C SER A 444 -25.85 -9.43 -26.77
N SER A 445 -27.00 -9.20 -26.14
CA SER A 445 -28.25 -8.74 -26.76
C SER A 445 -29.21 -8.10 -25.74
N GLY A 446 -30.10 -7.22 -26.19
CA GLY A 446 -31.16 -6.58 -25.39
C GLY A 446 -30.88 -5.16 -24.93
N SER A 447 -31.87 -4.52 -24.30
CA SER A 447 -31.86 -3.10 -23.89
C SER A 447 -31.81 -2.86 -22.38
N VAL A 448 -31.83 -3.92 -21.57
CA VAL A 448 -31.91 -3.83 -20.10
C VAL A 448 -30.54 -4.01 -19.48
N GLY A 449 -30.19 -3.12 -18.54
CA GLY A 449 -28.95 -3.16 -17.77
C GLY A 449 -27.87 -2.20 -18.29
N ARG A 450 -26.61 -2.59 -18.07
CA ARG A 450 -25.42 -1.80 -18.37
C ARG A 450 -24.54 -2.58 -19.33
N ARG A 451 -23.87 -1.89 -20.25
CA ARG A 451 -22.89 -2.55 -21.11
C ARG A 451 -21.53 -2.61 -20.43
N ILE A 452 -20.83 -3.71 -20.60
CA ILE A 452 -19.43 -3.90 -20.25
C ILE A 452 -18.73 -4.62 -21.39
N GLU A 453 -17.51 -4.21 -21.68
CA GLU A 453 -16.64 -4.80 -22.70
C GLU A 453 -15.24 -5.00 -22.12
N VAL A 454 -14.59 -6.09 -22.50
CA VAL A 454 -13.20 -6.36 -22.16
C VAL A 454 -12.40 -6.50 -23.44
N TRP A 455 -11.41 -5.64 -23.59
CA TRP A 455 -10.46 -5.61 -24.69
C TRP A 455 -9.08 -6.00 -24.20
N THR A 456 -8.28 -6.62 -25.06
CA THR A 456 -6.88 -6.96 -24.74
C THR A 456 -5.95 -6.50 -25.84
N CYS A 457 -4.72 -6.15 -25.47
CA CYS A 457 -3.65 -5.79 -26.39
C CYS A 457 -2.32 -6.38 -25.92
N GLN A 458 -1.71 -7.22 -26.76
CA GLN A 458 -0.30 -7.58 -26.61
C GLN A 458 0.52 -6.48 -27.30
N ALA A 459 1.10 -5.56 -26.52
CA ALA A 459 1.76 -4.40 -27.10
C ALA A 459 3.04 -4.81 -27.83
N THR A 460 3.17 -4.41 -29.10
CA THR A 460 4.36 -4.59 -29.93
C THR A 460 5.20 -3.31 -30.03
N ALA A 461 4.59 -2.16 -29.71
CA ALA A 461 5.23 -0.85 -29.66
C ALA A 461 4.78 -0.08 -28.40
N THR A 462 5.61 0.88 -27.96
CA THR A 462 5.22 1.80 -26.89
C THR A 462 4.05 2.70 -27.33
N PHE A 463 3.29 3.23 -26.38
CA PHE A 463 2.21 4.19 -26.64
C PHE A 463 2.08 5.16 -25.46
N SER A 464 1.49 6.34 -25.70
CA SER A 464 1.29 7.37 -24.65
C SER A 464 -0.16 7.50 -24.19
N SER A 465 -1.10 6.89 -24.92
CA SER A 465 -2.51 6.90 -24.57
C SER A 465 -3.28 5.75 -25.22
N VAL A 466 -4.36 5.32 -24.56
CA VAL A 466 -5.39 4.43 -25.11
C VAL A 466 -6.67 5.25 -25.32
N VAL A 467 -7.24 5.16 -26.52
CA VAL A 467 -8.43 5.91 -26.93
C VAL A 467 -9.55 4.93 -27.23
N ALA A 468 -10.67 5.07 -26.54
CA ALA A 468 -11.88 4.26 -26.74
C ALA A 468 -12.98 5.12 -27.39
N ALA A 469 -13.20 4.90 -28.69
CA ALA A 469 -14.26 5.56 -29.43
C ALA A 469 -15.61 4.94 -29.08
N MET A 470 -16.64 5.78 -28.98
CA MET A 470 -17.94 5.34 -28.49
C MET A 470 -19.12 6.06 -29.15
N SER A 471 -20.30 5.46 -29.06
CA SER A 471 -21.55 5.95 -29.68
C SER A 471 -22.71 5.91 -28.68
N GLY A 472 -23.75 6.74 -28.90
CA GLY A 472 -24.89 6.87 -27.98
C GLY A 472 -24.65 7.84 -26.82
N GLY A 473 -25.70 8.17 -26.07
CA GLY A 473 -25.70 9.26 -25.08
C GLY A 473 -25.37 8.85 -23.62
N GLY A 474 -25.26 7.55 -23.34
CA GLY A 474 -24.87 7.03 -22.04
C GLY A 474 -23.44 7.39 -21.64
N ILE A 475 -23.20 7.48 -20.34
CA ILE A 475 -21.87 7.74 -19.76
C ILE A 475 -20.99 6.53 -20.03
N GLY A 476 -19.82 6.78 -20.63
CA GLY A 476 -18.75 5.79 -20.77
C GLY A 476 -17.78 5.83 -19.60
N TYR A 477 -17.25 4.66 -19.27
CA TYR A 477 -16.22 4.43 -18.26
C TYR A 477 -15.11 3.57 -18.87
N ALA A 478 -13.86 3.86 -18.55
CA ALA A 478 -12.72 3.09 -19.04
C ALA A 478 -11.67 2.91 -17.94
N SER A 479 -11.18 1.68 -17.76
CA SER A 479 -10.08 1.34 -16.83
C SER A 479 -9.10 0.40 -17.52
N LEU A 480 -7.81 0.74 -17.46
CA LEU A 480 -6.72 0.04 -18.11
C LEU A 480 -5.84 -0.67 -17.08
N TYR A 481 -5.48 -1.91 -17.38
CA TYR A 481 -4.59 -2.73 -16.56
C TYR A 481 -3.41 -3.22 -17.40
N GLU A 482 -2.20 -3.07 -16.88
CA GLU A 482 -0.97 -3.69 -17.40
C GLU A 482 -0.71 -5.01 -16.67
N ILE A 483 -0.37 -6.05 -17.42
CA ILE A 483 -0.20 -7.41 -16.93
C ILE A 483 1.11 -7.98 -17.43
N THR A 484 1.82 -8.68 -16.54
CA THR A 484 3.05 -9.42 -16.83
C THR A 484 2.98 -10.81 -16.20
N GLY A 485 3.83 -11.74 -16.65
CA GLY A 485 3.74 -13.16 -16.28
C GLY A 485 2.81 -13.97 -17.18
N HIS A 486 2.33 -13.38 -18.27
CA HIS A 486 1.47 -14.02 -19.26
C HIS A 486 2.27 -14.70 -20.39
N ASN A 487 1.64 -15.64 -21.09
CA ASN A 487 2.17 -16.19 -22.34
C ASN A 487 2.11 -15.16 -23.48
N PRO A 488 3.23 -14.68 -24.04
CA PRO A 488 3.22 -13.63 -25.06
C PRO A 488 2.65 -14.10 -26.41
N SER A 489 2.67 -15.41 -26.68
CA SER A 489 2.17 -15.99 -27.94
C SER A 489 0.67 -16.31 -27.90
N ALA A 490 0.16 -16.64 -26.71
CA ALA A 490 -1.24 -16.99 -26.48
C ALA A 490 -1.72 -16.40 -25.14
N PRO A 491 -1.81 -15.06 -25.00
CA PRO A 491 -2.06 -14.40 -23.71
C PRO A 491 -3.42 -14.73 -23.09
N VAL A 492 -4.41 -15.04 -23.92
CA VAL A 492 -5.79 -15.28 -23.49
C VAL A 492 -6.12 -16.76 -23.59
N ASP A 493 -6.71 -17.30 -22.53
CA ASP A 493 -7.28 -18.64 -22.53
C ASP A 493 -8.66 -18.61 -23.23
N SER A 494 -8.68 -18.95 -24.52
CA SER A 494 -9.89 -18.88 -25.34
C SER A 494 -11.01 -19.81 -24.85
N ALA A 495 -10.69 -20.89 -24.13
CA ALA A 495 -11.68 -21.80 -23.55
C ALA A 495 -12.43 -21.17 -22.36
N ALA A 496 -11.88 -20.11 -21.77
CA ALA A 496 -12.34 -19.49 -20.54
C ALA A 496 -12.73 -18.00 -20.73
N VAL A 497 -12.99 -17.57 -21.97
CA VAL A 497 -13.62 -16.27 -22.25
C VAL A 497 -15.12 -16.45 -22.26
N THR A 498 -15.81 -15.81 -21.32
CA THR A 498 -17.28 -15.91 -21.20
C THR A 498 -17.92 -14.54 -21.38
N SER A 499 -19.00 -14.51 -22.16
CA SER A 499 -19.69 -13.29 -22.58
C SER A 499 -21.19 -13.35 -22.34
N GLY A 500 -21.81 -12.17 -22.27
CA GLY A 500 -23.25 -12.05 -22.39
C GLY A 500 -24.09 -12.33 -21.14
N ILE A 501 -23.49 -12.41 -19.94
CA ILE A 501 -24.27 -12.66 -18.74
C ILE A 501 -24.91 -11.35 -18.28
N ARG A 502 -26.24 -11.38 -18.25
CA ARG A 502 -27.07 -10.33 -17.69
C ARG A 502 -27.87 -10.89 -16.52
N SER A 503 -27.99 -10.11 -15.45
CA SER A 503 -28.82 -10.49 -14.31
C SER A 503 -29.67 -9.31 -13.88
N ALA A 504 -30.93 -9.58 -13.52
CA ALA A 504 -31.81 -8.64 -12.83
C ALA A 504 -31.94 -8.98 -11.33
N SER A 505 -31.08 -9.89 -10.82
CA SER A 505 -31.03 -10.27 -9.41
C SER A 505 -30.07 -9.38 -8.63
N LEU A 506 -30.37 -9.14 -7.35
CA LEU A 506 -29.45 -8.52 -6.38
C LEU A 506 -28.24 -9.41 -6.08
N THR A 507 -28.40 -10.71 -6.28
CA THR A 507 -27.36 -11.72 -6.14
C THR A 507 -27.24 -12.50 -7.45
N PRO A 508 -26.61 -11.94 -8.49
CA PRO A 508 -26.32 -12.67 -9.72
C PRO A 508 -25.57 -13.96 -9.40
N GLU A 509 -26.01 -15.06 -10.01
CA GLU A 509 -25.34 -16.36 -9.86
C GLU A 509 -23.87 -16.26 -10.31
N ALA A 510 -23.00 -16.93 -9.56
CA ALA A 510 -21.60 -17.08 -9.95
C ALA A 510 -21.51 -17.87 -11.25
N TYR A 511 -20.77 -17.36 -12.22
CA TYR A 511 -20.65 -18.03 -13.51
C TYR A 511 -19.50 -19.02 -13.54
N LEU A 512 -19.70 -20.20 -14.08
CA LEU A 512 -18.64 -21.19 -14.24
C LEU A 512 -17.68 -20.80 -15.35
N VAL A 513 -16.42 -20.65 -14.98
CA VAL A 513 -15.31 -20.54 -15.92
C VAL A 513 -14.49 -21.80 -15.76
N THR A 514 -14.08 -22.37 -16.87
CA THR A 514 -13.24 -23.58 -16.88
C THR A 514 -11.89 -23.20 -17.47
N PRO A 515 -10.99 -22.59 -16.68
CA PRO A 515 -9.62 -22.35 -17.14
C PRO A 515 -9.02 -23.67 -17.62
N SER A 516 -8.32 -23.66 -18.75
CA SER A 516 -7.77 -24.87 -19.37
C SER A 516 -6.61 -25.53 -18.58
N GLY A 517 -6.34 -25.08 -17.35
CA GLY A 517 -5.33 -25.63 -16.44
C GLY A 517 -4.94 -24.66 -15.29
N PRO A 518 -3.99 -25.04 -14.43
CA PRO A 518 -3.54 -24.24 -13.29
C PRO A 518 -2.73 -23.00 -13.70
N GLY A 519 -2.42 -22.10 -12.75
CA GLY A 519 -1.54 -20.93 -12.95
C GLY A 519 -2.17 -19.76 -13.71
N ARG A 520 -3.46 -19.85 -14.07
CA ARG A 520 -4.15 -18.82 -14.86
C ARG A 520 -4.63 -17.66 -13.99
N LEU A 521 -4.46 -16.45 -14.51
CA LEU A 521 -5.02 -15.23 -13.92
C LEU A 521 -6.42 -14.99 -14.51
N VAL A 522 -7.41 -14.88 -13.63
CA VAL A 522 -8.80 -14.60 -14.04
C VAL A 522 -9.17 -13.19 -13.63
N LEU A 523 -9.59 -12.35 -14.59
CA LEU A 523 -10.17 -11.04 -14.35
C LEU A 523 -11.68 -11.11 -14.60
N ALA A 524 -12.46 -10.61 -13.64
CA ALA A 524 -13.90 -10.49 -13.74
C ALA A 524 -14.31 -9.04 -13.51
N ALA A 525 -15.31 -8.59 -14.23
CA ALA A 525 -15.85 -7.26 -14.09
C ALA A 525 -17.38 -7.27 -14.15
N VAL A 526 -18.00 -6.40 -13.36
CA VAL A 526 -19.45 -6.23 -13.35
C VAL A 526 -19.80 -4.74 -13.31
N GLN A 527 -20.81 -4.38 -14.09
CA GLN A 527 -21.50 -3.09 -13.96
C GLN A 527 -22.97 -3.36 -13.70
N ALA A 528 -23.53 -2.76 -12.65
CA ALA A 528 -24.94 -2.89 -12.33
C ALA A 528 -25.62 -1.51 -12.22
N ASN A 529 -26.86 -1.41 -12.66
CA ASN A 529 -27.64 -0.17 -12.60
C ASN A 529 -28.39 -0.06 -11.26
N ASN A 530 -28.38 1.05 -10.50
CA ASN A 530 -27.51 2.24 -10.47
C ASN A 530 -26.45 2.06 -9.35
N ASN A 531 -25.66 0.99 -9.37
CA ASN A 531 -24.70 0.74 -8.31
C ASN A 531 -23.38 1.47 -8.60
N THR A 532 -22.81 2.08 -7.57
CA THR A 532 -21.40 2.47 -7.55
C THR A 532 -20.51 1.25 -7.29
N THR A 533 -19.21 1.40 -7.49
CA THR A 533 -18.21 0.35 -7.24
C THR A 533 -18.21 -0.18 -5.80
N ASP A 534 -18.58 0.65 -4.82
CA ASP A 534 -18.64 0.27 -3.40
C ASP A 534 -19.95 -0.43 -3.03
N GLN A 535 -20.96 -0.31 -3.88
CA GLN A 535 -22.25 -1.00 -3.76
C GLN A 535 -22.25 -2.38 -4.43
N ILE A 536 -21.09 -2.83 -4.93
CA ILE A 536 -20.90 -4.12 -5.57
C ILE A 536 -19.82 -4.90 -4.82
N THR A 537 -20.23 -5.97 -4.16
CA THR A 537 -19.36 -6.82 -3.35
C THR A 537 -19.14 -8.17 -4.04
N PRO A 538 -17.90 -8.55 -4.37
CA PRO A 538 -17.60 -9.91 -4.84
C PRO A 538 -17.59 -10.91 -3.66
N SER A 539 -17.78 -12.19 -3.96
CA SER A 539 -17.55 -13.26 -3.00
C SER A 539 -16.08 -13.32 -2.53
N ALA A 540 -15.85 -13.94 -1.38
CA ALA A 540 -14.51 -14.13 -0.83
C ALA A 540 -13.58 -14.87 -1.81
N GLY A 541 -12.28 -14.57 -1.74
CA GLY A 541 -11.26 -15.13 -2.63
C GLY A 541 -11.01 -14.35 -3.92
N TRP A 542 -11.73 -13.24 -4.12
CA TRP A 542 -11.50 -12.30 -5.21
C TRP A 542 -10.87 -11.01 -4.67
N THR A 543 -9.85 -10.51 -5.37
CA THR A 543 -9.18 -9.27 -5.01
C THR A 543 -9.68 -8.15 -5.90
N THR A 544 -10.08 -7.03 -5.30
CA THR A 544 -10.60 -5.87 -6.05
C THR A 544 -9.46 -5.07 -6.67
N LEU A 545 -9.65 -4.67 -7.93
CA LEU A 545 -8.79 -3.71 -8.63
C LEU A 545 -9.41 -2.32 -8.61
N PRO A 546 -8.58 -1.25 -8.60
CA PRO A 546 -9.05 0.10 -8.84
C PRO A 546 -9.68 0.23 -10.22
N SER A 547 -10.77 0.99 -10.32
CA SER A 547 -11.46 1.28 -11.57
C SER A 547 -12.02 2.71 -11.56
N ALA A 548 -12.54 3.15 -12.70
CA ALA A 548 -13.14 4.48 -12.83
C ALA A 548 -14.27 4.67 -11.80
N SER A 549 -14.33 5.84 -11.17
CA SER A 549 -15.41 6.17 -10.21
C SER A 549 -16.78 6.04 -10.88
N GLY A 550 -17.70 5.31 -10.23
CA GLY A 550 -19.03 4.98 -10.77
C GLY A 550 -19.03 3.96 -11.93
N GLY A 551 -17.84 3.52 -12.35
CA GLY A 551 -17.64 2.50 -13.39
C GLY A 551 -17.74 1.07 -12.85
N PRO A 552 -17.21 0.10 -13.60
CA PRO A 552 -17.40 -1.31 -13.28
C PRO A 552 -16.55 -1.69 -12.08
N LYS A 553 -17.08 -2.57 -11.22
CA LYS A 553 -16.26 -3.25 -10.22
C LYS A 553 -15.42 -4.30 -10.94
N VAL A 554 -14.10 -4.20 -10.82
CA VAL A 554 -13.16 -5.16 -11.42
C VAL A 554 -12.46 -5.92 -10.30
N VAL A 555 -12.35 -7.22 -10.47
CA VAL A 555 -11.71 -8.11 -9.51
C VAL A 555 -10.82 -9.11 -10.25
N TYR A 556 -9.87 -9.69 -9.55
CA TYR A 556 -9.06 -10.78 -10.07
C TYR A 556 -8.91 -11.93 -9.06
N ARG A 557 -8.55 -13.10 -9.59
CA ARG A 557 -8.17 -14.28 -8.82
C ARG A 557 -7.03 -15.00 -9.53
N LEU A 558 -6.02 -15.40 -8.75
CA LEU A 558 -4.95 -16.30 -9.17
C LEU A 558 -5.32 -17.74 -8.84
N ASP A 559 -4.73 -18.67 -9.59
CA ASP A 559 -4.94 -20.11 -9.42
C ASP A 559 -6.41 -20.49 -9.30
N ALA A 560 -7.21 -19.91 -10.20
CA ALA A 560 -8.59 -20.28 -10.30
C ALA A 560 -8.66 -21.79 -10.60
N PRO A 561 -9.36 -22.61 -9.79
CA PRO A 561 -9.40 -24.05 -9.99
C PRO A 561 -9.96 -24.41 -11.37
N VAL A 562 -9.73 -25.64 -11.84
CA VAL A 562 -10.18 -26.11 -13.17
C VAL A 562 -11.69 -25.87 -13.39
N GLU A 563 -12.49 -25.82 -12.31
CA GLU A 563 -13.86 -25.29 -12.31
C GLU A 563 -13.93 -24.03 -11.44
N ALA A 564 -13.42 -22.93 -11.96
CA ALA A 564 -13.46 -21.65 -11.28
C ALA A 564 -14.85 -21.04 -11.43
N GLN A 565 -15.64 -21.07 -10.37
CA GLN A 565 -16.76 -20.15 -10.28
C GLN A 565 -16.21 -18.72 -10.25
N GLY A 566 -16.61 -17.92 -11.23
CA GLY A 566 -16.54 -16.47 -11.23
C GLY A 566 -17.10 -15.90 -9.93
N PRO A 567 -16.84 -14.63 -9.62
CA PRO A 567 -17.33 -14.03 -8.39
C PRO A 567 -18.86 -14.10 -8.33
N ALA A 568 -19.39 -14.60 -7.21
CA ALA A 568 -20.78 -14.33 -6.88
C ALA A 568 -20.84 -12.85 -6.49
N TRP A 569 -21.77 -12.10 -7.07
CA TRP A 569 -21.88 -10.67 -6.81
C TRP A 569 -23.02 -10.40 -5.85
N THR A 570 -22.83 -9.49 -4.91
CA THR A 570 -23.91 -8.87 -4.15
C THR A 570 -24.01 -7.41 -4.54
N LEU A 571 -25.19 -7.00 -4.99
CA LEU A 571 -25.49 -5.66 -5.46
C LEU A 571 -26.44 -4.97 -4.47
N ALA A 572 -26.25 -3.68 -4.20
CA ALA A 572 -27.18 -2.93 -3.37
C ALA A 572 -28.55 -2.72 -4.05
N ASN A 573 -28.55 -2.61 -5.38
CA ASN A 573 -29.75 -2.47 -6.22
C ASN A 573 -29.64 -3.40 -7.43
N SER A 574 -30.76 -3.87 -7.99
CA SER A 574 -30.72 -4.63 -9.25
C SER A 574 -31.83 -4.22 -10.19
N VAL A 575 -31.43 -3.52 -11.25
CA VAL A 575 -32.27 -3.18 -12.42
C VAL A 575 -31.58 -3.66 -13.71
N GLY A 576 -30.71 -4.67 -13.57
CA GLY A 576 -29.87 -5.16 -14.66
C GLY A 576 -28.38 -4.91 -14.41
N SER A 577 -27.59 -5.96 -14.60
CA SER A 577 -26.14 -5.95 -14.61
C SER A 577 -25.58 -6.57 -15.88
N GLY A 578 -24.39 -6.13 -16.29
CA GLY A 578 -23.56 -6.77 -17.31
C GLY A 578 -22.31 -7.32 -16.65
N HIS A 579 -21.94 -8.55 -16.96
CA HIS A 579 -20.76 -9.22 -16.43
C HIS A 579 -19.85 -9.64 -17.56
N ALA A 580 -18.55 -9.42 -17.40
CA ALA A 580 -17.53 -9.88 -18.32
C ALA A 580 -16.38 -10.53 -17.57
N LEU A 581 -15.82 -11.58 -18.16
CA LEU A 581 -14.74 -12.33 -17.53
C LEU A 581 -13.76 -12.81 -18.60
N VAL A 582 -12.47 -12.70 -18.30
CA VAL A 582 -11.38 -13.16 -19.14
C VAL A 582 -10.35 -13.92 -18.29
N ALA A 583 -9.89 -15.06 -18.78
CA ALA A 583 -8.78 -15.80 -18.20
C ALA A 583 -7.53 -15.66 -19.08
N LEU A 584 -6.37 -15.58 -18.44
CA LEU A 584 -5.08 -15.32 -19.06
C LEU A 584 -4.13 -16.49 -18.81
N ASN A 585 -3.39 -16.89 -19.85
CA ASN A 585 -2.44 -17.99 -19.76
C ASN A 585 -1.12 -17.52 -19.13
N PRO A 586 -0.54 -18.28 -18.18
CA PRO A 586 0.78 -17.98 -17.63
C PRO A 586 1.89 -18.16 -18.67
N ALA A 587 3.02 -17.48 -18.43
CA ALA A 587 4.22 -17.48 -19.28
C ALA A 587 4.78 -18.88 -19.58
#